data_AF-A0A954JDP7-F1
#
_entry.id   AF-A0A954JDP7-F1
#
_cell.length_a   1.000
_cell.length_b   1.000
_cell.length_c   1.000
_cell.angle_alpha   90.00
_cell.angle_beta   90.00
_cell.angle_gamma   90.00
#
_symmetry.space_group_name_H-M   'P 1'
#
loop_
_entity.id
_entity.type
_entity.pdbx_description
1 polymer ?
#
loop_
_entity_poly.entity_id
_entity_poly.type
_entity_poly.pdbx_seq_one_letter_code
_entity_poly.pdbx_strand_id
1 'polypeptide(L)'
;MSSKTLAEKPGRFRWETARTVVETSIRNNPVMWVLGSLLLLRMGFIALSPVDLIADESYYWDWSRRLDYGYYSKPPMIAWINWLSTAVLGA
;
A
#
# COMPACT_ATOMS: atom_id res chain seq x y z
N MET A 1 -29.59 52.40 -1.63
CA MET A 1 -29.72 51.64 -0.36
C MET A 1 -30.62 50.44 -0.59
N SER A 2 -30.06 49.27 -0.85
CA SER A 2 -30.68 47.96 -0.55
C SER A 2 -29.66 46.86 -0.85
N SER A 3 -28.76 46.71 0.11
CA SER A 3 -27.89 45.56 0.34
C SER A 3 -28.68 44.25 0.26
N LYS A 4 -28.59 43.59 -0.88
CA LYS A 4 -28.73 42.13 -0.97
C LYS A 4 -27.32 41.64 -1.30
N THR A 5 -26.38 41.57 -0.36
CA THR A 5 -26.23 40.44 0.58
C THR A 5 -26.85 39.15 0.05
N LEU A 6 -26.48 38.79 -1.19
CA LEU A 6 -26.52 37.41 -1.63
C LEU A 6 -25.47 36.68 -0.79
N ALA A 7 -25.96 36.01 0.25
CA ALA A 7 -25.17 35.15 1.10
C ALA A 7 -24.37 34.17 0.22
N GLU A 8 -23.06 34.41 0.11
CA GLU A 8 -22.11 33.41 -0.34
C GLU A 8 -22.23 32.23 0.63
N LYS A 9 -22.97 31.19 0.21
CA LYS A 9 -23.11 29.95 0.98
C LYS A 9 -21.70 29.39 1.19
N PRO A 10 -21.22 29.26 2.43
CA PRO A 10 -19.87 28.79 2.66
C PRO A 10 -19.77 27.31 2.28
N GLY A 11 -18.81 27.01 1.41
CA GLY A 11 -17.89 25.88 1.57
C GLY A 11 -18.48 24.48 1.72
N ARG A 12 -19.51 24.10 0.95
CA ARG A 12 -19.85 22.67 0.83
C ARG A 12 -18.82 22.02 -0.11
N PHE A 13 -17.70 21.54 0.43
CA PHE A 13 -16.77 20.68 -0.30
C PHE A 13 -17.58 19.53 -0.94
N ARG A 14 -17.70 19.57 -2.27
CA ARG A 14 -18.53 18.63 -3.04
C ARG A 14 -17.75 17.33 -3.17
N TRP A 15 -17.91 16.43 -2.19
CA TRP A 15 -17.33 15.09 -2.23
C TRP A 15 -17.68 14.33 -3.53
N GLU A 16 -18.79 14.70 -4.19
CA GLU A 16 -19.19 14.21 -5.52
C GLU A 16 -18.17 14.55 -6.60
N THR A 17 -17.69 15.80 -6.63
CA THR A 17 -16.71 16.24 -7.64
C THR A 17 -15.33 15.68 -7.34
N ALA A 18 -15.00 15.48 -6.06
CA ALA A 18 -13.74 14.83 -5.68
C ALA A 18 -13.67 13.37 -6.16
N ARG A 19 -14.76 12.60 -6.00
CA ARG A 19 -14.84 11.22 -6.51
C ARG A 19 -14.71 11.15 -8.02
N THR A 20 -15.47 11.97 -8.75
CA THR A 20 -15.45 11.92 -10.22
C THR A 20 -14.10 12.34 -10.82
N VAL A 21 -13.43 13.33 -10.23
CA VAL A 21 -12.07 13.74 -10.66
C VAL A 21 -11.05 12.62 -10.42
N VAL A 22 -11.09 11.97 -9.26
CA VAL A 22 -10.20 10.85 -8.95
C VAL A 22 -10.47 9.65 -9.87
N GLU A 23 -11.73 9.27 -10.05
CA GLU A 23 -12.12 8.16 -10.93
C GLU A 23 -11.73 8.40 -12.39
N THR A 24 -11.91 9.63 -12.88
CA THR A 24 -11.55 10.02 -14.25
C THR A 24 -10.02 10.06 -14.42
N SER A 25 -9.30 10.51 -13.39
CA SER A 25 -7.84 10.52 -13.35
C SER A 25 -7.27 9.09 -13.38
N ILE A 26 -7.82 8.16 -12.59
CA ILE A 26 -7.40 6.75 -12.58
C ILE A 26 -7.70 6.10 -13.94
N ARG A 27 -8.91 6.30 -14.48
CA ARG A 27 -9.36 5.65 -15.72
C ARG A 27 -8.51 6.05 -16.94
N ASN A 28 -8.14 7.33 -17.04
CA ASN A 28 -7.49 7.87 -18.22
C ASN A 28 -5.97 8.00 -18.10
N ASN A 29 -5.37 7.62 -16.95
CA ASN A 29 -3.92 7.70 -16.77
C ASN A 29 -3.24 6.38 -17.18
N PRO A 30 -2.49 6.34 -18.30
CA PRO A 30 -1.82 5.13 -18.74
C PRO A 30 -0.78 4.63 -17.73
N VAL A 31 -0.21 5.51 -16.90
CA VAL A 31 0.76 5.12 -15.87
C VAL A 31 0.11 4.20 -14.83
N MET A 32 -1.13 4.48 -14.43
CA MET A 32 -1.82 3.62 -13.45
C MET A 32 -2.12 2.23 -14.02
N TRP A 33 -2.47 2.16 -15.31
CA TRP A 33 -2.65 0.89 -16.00
C TRP A 33 -1.35 0.11 -16.14
N VAL A 34 -0.24 0.79 -16.43
CA VAL A 34 1.09 0.16 -16.48
C VAL A 34 1.49 -0.36 -15.10
N LEU A 35 1.37 0.45 -14.06
CA LEU A 35 1.70 0.03 -12.69
C LEU A 35 0.82 -1.13 -12.22
N GLY A 36 -0.49 -1.08 -12.48
CA GLY A 36 -1.42 -2.17 -12.17
C GLY A 36 -1.09 -3.45 -12.93
N SER A 37 -0.77 -3.34 -14.22
CA SER A 37 -0.38 -4.50 -15.04
C SER A 37 0.95 -5.11 -14.59
N LEU A 38 1.94 -4.29 -14.25
CA LEU A 38 3.23 -4.74 -13.69
C LEU A 38 3.05 -5.43 -12.35
N LEU A 39 2.18 -4.91 -11.48
CA LEU A 39 1.84 -5.53 -10.21
C LEU A 39 1.21 -6.92 -10.42
N LEU A 40 0.23 -7.02 -11.31
CA LEU A 40 -0.42 -8.31 -11.63
C LEU A 40 0.57 -9.31 -12.23
N LEU A 41 1.44 -8.86 -13.16
CA LEU A 41 2.50 -9.70 -13.72
C LEU A 41 3.44 -10.20 -12.61
N ARG A 42 3.84 -9.32 -11.69
CA ARG A 42 4.70 -9.68 -10.57
C ARG A 42 4.05 -10.72 -9.65
N MET A 43 2.76 -10.56 -9.34
CA MET A 43 2.00 -11.53 -8.55
C MET A 43 1.91 -12.88 -9.26
N GLY A 44 1.62 -12.89 -10.57
CA GLY A 44 1.59 -14.12 -11.38
C GLY A 44 2.95 -14.81 -11.46
N PHE A 45 4.03 -14.04 -11.59
CA PHE A 45 5.39 -14.57 -11.59
C PHE A 45 5.74 -15.28 -10.27
N ILE A 46 5.41 -14.68 -9.13
CA ILE A 46 5.65 -15.28 -7.80
C ILE A 46 4.80 -16.54 -7.60
N ALA A 47 3.56 -16.55 -8.11
CA ALA A 47 2.70 -17.73 -8.00
C ALA A 47 3.16 -18.92 -8.86
N LEU A 48 3.81 -18.66 -10.00
CA LEU A 48 4.26 -19.68 -10.95
C LEU A 48 5.70 -20.13 -10.74
N SER A 49 6.54 -19.28 -10.15
CA SER A 49 7.93 -19.57 -9.85
C SER A 49 8.10 -19.72 -8.34
N PRO A 50 8.37 -20.93 -7.81
CA PRO A 50 8.75 -21.08 -6.41
C PRO A 50 10.12 -20.43 -6.22
N VAL A 51 10.13 -19.14 -5.93
CA VAL A 51 11.34 -18.41 -5.56
C VAL A 51 11.62 -18.80 -4.12
N ASP A 52 12.62 -19.66 -3.94
CA ASP A 52 13.12 -19.98 -2.61
C ASP A 52 13.66 -18.72 -1.93
N LEU A 53 13.58 -18.70 -0.59
CA LEU A 53 14.10 -17.58 0.19
C LEU A 53 15.59 -17.44 -0.10
N ILE A 54 15.97 -16.25 -0.55
CA ILE A 54 17.39 -15.89 -0.69
C ILE A 54 18.00 -15.87 0.72
N ALA A 55 19.31 -16.14 0.85
CA ALA A 55 19.99 -16.27 2.14
C ALA A 55 19.65 -15.14 3.13
N ASP A 56 19.63 -13.89 2.67
CA ASP A 56 19.26 -12.72 3.48
C ASP A 56 17.78 -12.71 3.90
N GLU A 57 16.87 -13.21 3.04
CA GLU A 57 15.44 -13.29 3.32
C GLU A 57 15.13 -14.38 4.36
N SER A 58 15.83 -15.52 4.27
CA SER A 58 15.71 -16.62 5.23
C SER A 58 16.11 -16.19 6.65
N TYR A 59 17.05 -15.26 6.75
CA TYR A 59 17.50 -14.70 8.03
C TYR A 59 16.42 -13.84 8.69
N TYR A 60 15.73 -12.98 7.94
CA TYR A 60 14.61 -12.20 8.46
C TYR A 60 13.40 -13.08 8.79
N TRP A 61 13.19 -14.15 8.04
CA TRP A 61 12.16 -15.14 8.31
C TRP A 61 12.42 -15.89 9.63
N ASP A 62 13.67 -16.25 9.92
CA ASP A 62 13.98 -16.89 11.21
C ASP A 62 13.78 -15.93 12.39
N TRP A 63 14.20 -14.68 12.22
CA TRP A 63 13.97 -13.62 13.22
C TRP A 63 12.49 -13.33 13.46
N SER A 64 11.64 -13.35 12.43
CA SER A 64 10.20 -13.14 12.62
C SER A 64 9.56 -14.23 13.49
N ARG A 65 10.12 -15.44 13.51
CA ARG A 65 9.66 -16.54 14.38
C ARG A 65 10.12 -16.40 15.83
N ARG A 66 11.18 -15.63 16.09
CA ARG A 66 11.76 -15.40 17.43
C ARG A 66 11.94 -13.90 17.67
N LEU A 67 10.83 -13.20 17.87
CA LEU A 67 10.81 -11.77 18.09
C LEU A 67 11.67 -11.36 19.29
N ASP A 68 12.76 -10.66 19.02
CA ASP A 68 13.60 -10.00 20.02
C ASP A 68 13.55 -8.46 19.85
N TYR A 69 14.02 -7.72 20.86
CA TYR A 69 14.07 -6.27 20.88
C TYR A 69 15.27 -5.69 20.11
N GLY A 70 16.23 -6.52 19.74
CA GLY A 70 17.36 -6.12 18.92
C GLY A 70 18.11 -7.32 18.37
N TYR A 71 18.40 -7.29 17.07
CA TYR A 71 19.21 -8.32 16.43
C TYR A 71 20.60 -7.79 16.08
N TYR A 72 21.53 -8.72 15.83
CA TYR A 72 22.97 -8.47 15.68
C TYR A 72 23.35 -7.27 14.81
N SER A 73 22.59 -6.99 13.74
CA SER A 73 22.94 -5.94 12.78
C SER A 73 21.82 -4.95 12.46
N LYS A 74 20.57 -5.18 12.93
CA LYS A 74 19.41 -4.37 12.52
C LYS A 74 18.36 -4.23 13.64
N PRO A 75 17.66 -3.08 13.69
CA PRO A 75 16.52 -2.90 14.58
C PRO A 75 15.41 -3.93 14.28
N PRO A 76 14.61 -4.31 15.28
CA PRO A 76 13.71 -5.47 15.20
C PRO A 76 12.50 -5.25 14.28
N MET A 77 12.31 -4.02 13.79
CA MET A 77 11.12 -3.62 13.04
C MET A 77 10.84 -4.50 11.82
N ILE A 78 11.87 -4.96 11.10
CA ILE A 78 11.71 -5.83 9.93
C ILE A 78 11.13 -7.19 10.34
N ALA A 79 11.65 -7.80 11.41
CA ALA A 79 11.16 -9.08 11.92
C ALA A 79 9.72 -8.96 12.46
N TRP A 80 9.39 -7.85 13.12
CA TRP A 80 8.05 -7.60 13.65
C TRP A 80 7.02 -7.41 12.53
N ILE A 81 7.36 -6.68 11.46
CA ILE A 81 6.49 -6.51 10.29
C ILE A 81 6.28 -7.85 9.58
N ASN A 82 7.34 -8.66 9.42
CA ASN A 82 7.23 -9.99 8.84
C ASN A 82 6.35 -10.90 9.68
N TRP A 83 6.51 -10.89 11.01
CA TRP A 83 5.67 -11.67 11.92
C TRP A 83 4.20 -11.26 11.87
N LEU A 84 3.93 -9.95 11.84
CA LEU A 84 2.55 -9.46 11.70
C LEU A 84 1.94 -9.92 10.38
N SER A 85 2.73 -9.86 9.29
CA SER A 85 2.29 -10.25 7.96
C SER A 85 1.94 -11.75 7.93
N THR A 86 2.79 -12.62 8.47
CA THR A 86 2.52 -14.07 8.55
C THR A 86 1.40 -14.40 9.53
N ALA A 87 1.24 -13.66 10.62
CA ALA A 87 0.14 -13.83 11.56
C ALA A 87 -1.23 -13.49 10.93
N VAL A 88 -1.29 -12.49 10.05
CA VAL A 88 -2.53 -12.04 9.41
C VAL A 88 -2.85 -12.82 8.14
N LEU A 89 -1.85 -13.12 7.32
CA LEU A 89 -2.03 -13.72 5.99
C LEU A 89 -1.82 -15.24 5.97
N GLY A 90 -1.39 -15.83 7.09
CA GLY A 90 -0.95 -17.22 7.17
C GLY A 90 0.53 -17.38 6.81
N ALA A 91 1.11 -18.51 7.23
CA ALA A 91 2.48 -18.91 6.96
C ALA A 91 2.51 -20.10 6.01
#